data_AF-A0A7C1DUU8-F1
#
_entry.id   AF-A0A7C1DUU8-F1
#
_cell.length_a   1.000
_cell.length_b   1.000
_cell.length_c   1.000
_cell.angle_alpha   90.00
_cell.angle_beta   90.00
_cell.angle_gamma   90.00
#
_symmetry.space_group_name_H-M   'P 1'
#
loop_
_entity.id
_entity.type
_entity.pdbx_description
1 polymer ?
#
loop_
_entity_poly.entity_id
_entity_poly.type
_entity_poly.pdbx_seq_one_letter_code
_entity_poly.pdbx_strand_id
1 'polypeptide(L)' 'MDETITIKIPKGRKSLMIAEAKREMCEALADLDPPFNDELDKVKLHGCSTAGGGVQVIYRVMRGALRNSDSGTRNG' A
#
# COMPACT_ATOMS: atom_id res chain seq x y z
N MET A 1 -13.42 -8.69 -3.16
CA MET A 1 -13.05 -8.52 -1.74
C MET A 1 -11.88 -7.57 -1.70
N ASP A 2 -11.93 -6.57 -0.82
CA ASP A 2 -10.84 -5.61 -0.65
C ASP A 2 -9.98 -6.08 0.51
N GLU A 3 -8.73 -6.43 0.20
CA GLU A 3 -7.76 -6.84 1.20
C GLU A 3 -7.01 -5.59 1.69
N THR A 4 -6.64 -5.56 2.97
CA THR A 4 -5.86 -4.45 3.52
C THR A 4 -4.56 -4.95 4.12
N ILE A 5 -3.44 -4.37 3.70
CA ILE A 5 -2.14 -4.60 4.32
C ILE A 5 -1.79 -3.42 5.22
N THR A 6 -1.12 -3.71 6.33
CA THR A 6 -0.71 -2.70 7.31
C THR A 6 0.79 -2.80 7.55
N ILE A 7 1.53 -1.73 7.26
CA ILE A 7 2.97 -1.66 7.51
C ILE A 7 3.27 -0.74 8.70
N LYS A 8 4.36 -1.00 9.43
CA LYS A 8 4.77 -0.24 10.61
C LYS A 8 6.17 0.34 10.41
N ILE A 9 6.26 1.66 10.33
CA ILE A 9 7.51 2.37 10.09
C ILE A 9 8.02 2.95 11.43
N PRO A 10 9.08 2.39 12.04
CA PRO A 10 9.59 2.89 13.32
C PRO A 10 10.19 4.29 13.18
N LYS A 11 10.00 5.13 14.22
CA LYS A 11 10.39 6.56 14.23
C LYS A 11 11.91 6.82 14.21
N GLY A 12 12.72 5.79 14.44
CA GLY A 12 14.12 5.93 14.85
C GLY A 12 15.14 6.29 13.77
N ARG A 13 14.80 6.25 12.47
CA ARG A 13 15.79 6.44 11.40
C ARG A 13 15.18 7.06 10.14
N LYS A 14 14.88 8.37 10.15
CA LYS A 14 14.27 9.11 9.02
C LYS A 14 14.85 8.77 7.64
N SER A 15 16.16 8.56 7.53
CA SER A 15 16.85 8.19 6.28
C SER A 15 16.58 6.75 5.82
N LEU A 16 16.33 5.82 6.75
CA LEU A 16 16.04 4.41 6.48
C LEU A 16 14.54 4.10 6.51
N MET A 17 13.70 5.01 7.01
CA MET A 17 12.24 4.83 7.10
C MET A 17 11.62 4.47 5.74
N ILE A 18 12.08 5.06 4.64
CA ILE A 18 11.55 4.78 3.30
C ILE A 18 11.96 3.37 2.84
N ALA A 19 13.21 2.96 3.08
CA ALA A 19 13.71 1.65 2.69
C ALA A 19 13.03 0.53 3.49
N GLU A 20 12.89 0.71 4.80
CA GLU A 20 12.17 -0.22 5.69
C GLU A 20 10.69 -0.30 5.30
N ALA A 21 10.03 0.84 5.04
CA ALA A 21 8.64 0.85 4.58
C ALA A 21 8.44 0.11 3.27
N LYS A 22 9.36 0.28 2.30
CA LYS A 22 9.34 -0.45 1.04
C LYS A 22 9.53 -1.95 1.24
N ARG A 23 10.46 -2.36 2.12
CA ARG A 23 10.69 -3.77 2.42
C ARG A 23 9.44 -4.41 3.04
N GLU A 24 8.89 -3.80 4.10
CA GLU A 24 7.67 -4.32 4.74
C GLU A 24 6.48 -4.36 3.80
N MET A 25 6.35 -3.36 2.91
CA MET A 25 5.31 -3.36 1.89
C MET A 25 5.46 -4.51 0.90
N CYS A 26 6.67 -4.75 0.39
CA CYS A 26 6.92 -5.86 -0.54
C CYS A 26 6.68 -7.23 0.12
N GLU A 27 7.12 -7.42 1.35
CA GLU A 27 6.88 -8.65 2.13
C GLU A 27 5.38 -8.86 2.33
N ALA A 28 4.64 -7.83 2.78
CA ALA A 28 3.20 -7.93 3.00
C ALA A 28 2.39 -8.18 1.72
N LEU A 29 2.87 -7.72 0.56
CA LEU A 29 2.25 -8.01 -0.74
C LEU A 29 2.57 -9.43 -1.24
N ALA A 30 3.76 -9.94 -0.96
CA ALA A 30 4.18 -11.29 -1.32
C ALA A 30 3.45 -12.36 -0.50
N ASP A 31 3.11 -12.06 0.74
CA ASP A 31 2.39 -12.95 1.66
C ASP A 31 0.86 -13.04 1.39
N LEU A 32 0.34 -12.30 0.40
CA LEU A 32 -1.07 -12.38 0.04
C LEU A 32 -1.40 -13.69 -0.69
N ASP A 33 -2.64 -14.18 -0.50
CA ASP A 33 -3.17 -15.34 -1.22
C ASP A 33 -4.48 -14.98 -1.95
N PRO A 34 -4.50 -14.92 -3.30
CA PRO A 34 -3.39 -15.21 -4.21
C PRO A 34 -2.27 -14.15 -4.16
N PRO A 35 -1.03 -14.45 -4.60
CA PRO A 35 0.07 -13.48 -4.61
C PRO A 35 -0.31 -12.17 -5.32
N PHE A 36 0.23 -11.04 -4.86
CA PHE A 36 0.03 -9.75 -5.53
C PHE A 36 0.57 -9.79 -6.97
N ASN A 37 -0.28 -9.41 -7.94
CA ASN A 37 0.10 -9.29 -9.34
C ASN A 37 0.12 -7.81 -9.73
N ASP A 38 1.27 -7.23 -10.04
CA ASP A 38 1.40 -5.80 -10.36
C ASP A 38 0.73 -5.37 -11.68
N GLU A 39 0.45 -6.31 -12.59
CA GLU A 39 -0.29 -6.05 -13.82
C GLU A 39 -1.81 -5.98 -13.61
N LEU A 40 -2.32 -6.74 -12.63
CA LEU A 40 -3.76 -6.91 -12.39
C LEU A 40 -4.25 -6.20 -11.13
N ASP A 41 -3.38 -6.03 -10.14
CA ASP A 41 -3.73 -5.54 -8.82
C ASP A 41 -3.19 -4.12 -8.62
N LYS A 42 -3.89 -3.34 -7.78
CA LYS A 42 -3.47 -1.99 -7.41
C LYS A 42 -3.44 -1.83 -5.92
N VAL A 43 -2.44 -1.11 -5.43
CA VAL A 43 -2.33 -0.75 -4.02
C VAL A 43 -2.65 0.74 -3.86
N LYS A 44 -3.62 1.05 -3.00
CA LYS A 44 -4.00 2.43 -2.69
C LYS A 44 -3.81 2.71 -1.20
N LEU A 45 -3.27 3.87 -0.88
CA LEU A 45 -3.22 4.34 0.50
C LEU A 45 -4.66 4.48 1.03
N HIS A 46 -4.99 3.74 2.09
CA HIS A 46 -6.29 3.78 2.74
C HIS A 46 -6.27 4.67 3.99
N GLY A 47 -5.18 4.62 4.76
CA GLY A 47 -5.02 5.45 5.95
C GLY A 47 -3.58 5.48 6.43
N CYS A 48 -3.26 6.48 7.25
CA CYS A 48 -2.02 6.54 7.98
C CYS A 48 -2.29 7.03 9.41
N SER A 49 -1.57 6.47 10.38
CA SER A 49 -1.68 6.83 11.79
C SER A 49 -0.30 6.96 12.39
N THR A 50 -0.09 8.02 13.17
CA THR A 50 1.15 8.26 13.91
C THR A 50 0.92 7.91 15.37
N ALA A 51 1.55 6.82 15.84
CA ALA A 51 1.52 6.42 17.25
C ALA A 51 2.92 6.59 17.85
N GLY A 52 3.03 6.67 19.18
CA GLY A 52 4.27 7.04 19.90
C GLY A 52 5.56 6.31 19.51
N GLY A 53 5.49 5.15 18.84
CA GLY A 53 6.64 4.37 18.32
C GLY A 53 6.93 4.48 16.81
N GLY A 54 6.07 5.11 16.00
CA GLY A 54 6.24 5.11 14.55
C GLY A 54 5.02 5.57 13.74
N VAL A 55 5.07 5.31 12.43
CA VAL A 55 3.98 5.55 11.48
C VAL A 55 3.39 4.20 11.08
N GLN A 56 2.10 4.01 11.28
CA GLN A 56 1.35 2.91 10.69
C GLN A 56 0.73 3.38 9.38
N VAL A 57 0.92 2.61 8.32
CA VAL A 57 0.33 2.91 7.00
C VAL A 57 -0.52 1.72 6.58
N ILE A 58 -1.78 2.00 6.25
CA ILE A 58 -2.76 1.01 5.82
C ILE A 58 -2.95 1.19 4.32
N TYR A 59 -2.67 0.14 3.55
CA TYR A 59 -2.96 0.10 2.13
C TYR A 59 -4.11 -0.86 1.84
N ARG A 60 -4.94 -0.49 0.88
CA ARG A 60 -5.97 -1.34 0.30
C ARG A 60 -5.46 -1.93 -1.00
N VAL A 61 -5.52 -3.25 -1.11
CA VAL A 61 -5.20 -4.01 -2.31
C VAL A 61 -6.49 -4.25 -3.06
N MET A 62 -6.54 -3.75 -4.29
CA MET A 62 -7.66 -3.90 -5.21
C MET A 62 -7.29 -4.94 -6.25
N ARG A 63 -7.90 -6.13 -6.15
CA ARG A 63 -7.63 -7.25 -7.05
C ARG A 63 -8.29 -7.09 -8.40
N GLY A 64 -7.59 -7.49 -9.48
CA GLY A 64 -8.17 -7.48 -10.81
C GLY A 64 -8.70 -6.10 -11.22
N ALA A 65 -8.02 -5.05 -10.79
CA ALA A 65 -8.20 -3.67 -11.24
C ALA A 65 -7.72 -3.53 -12.70
N LEU A 66 -8.21 -4.42 -13.58
CA LEU A 66 -8.13 -4.31 -15.02
C LEU A 66 -8.59 -2.91 -15.40
N ARG A 67 -7.78 -2.26 -16.23
CA ARG A 67 -7.99 -0.96 -16.86
C ARG A 67 -9.47 -0.73 -17.23
N ASN A 68 -10.26 -0.18 -16.31
CA ASN A 68 -11.50 0.50 -16.66
C ASN A 68 -11.86 1.55 -15.61
N SER A 69 -11.09 2.62 -15.59
CA SER A 69 -11.52 3.96 -15.20
C SER A 69 -10.56 4.98 -15.82
N ASP A 70 -10.38 4.87 -17.14
CA ASP A 70 -10.30 6.10 -17.92
C ASP A 70 -11.75 6.52 -18.12
N SER A 71 -12.25 7.34 -17.20
CA SER A 71 -13.50 8.04 -17.40
C SER A 71 -13.40 9.37 -16.69
N GLY A 72 -12.70 10.28 -17.38
CA GLY A 72 -13.11 11.67 -17.54
C GLY A 72 -13.20 12.52 -16.29
N THR A 73 -12.21 13.38 -16.09
CA THR A 73 -12.52 14.80 -15.86
C THR A 73 -11.38 15.67 -16.38
N ARG A 74 -11.43 15.92 -17.68
CA ARG A 74 -10.99 17.21 -18.24
C ARG A 74 -12.10 18.21 -17.91
N ASN A 75 -11.89 19.04 -16.91
CA ASN A 75 -12.69 20.24 -16.59
C ASN A 75 -11.73 21.18 -15.85
N GLY A 76 -11.48 22.43 -16.25
CA GLY A 76 -11.92 23.25 -17.38
C GLY A 76 -10.97 24.43 -17.50
#